data_AF-A0A5M6C2Z3-F1
#
_entry.id   AF-A0A5M6C2Z3-F1
#
_cell.length_a   1.000
_cell.length_b   1.000
_cell.length_c   1.000
_cell.angle_alpha   90.00
_cell.angle_beta   90.00
_cell.angle_gamma   90.00
#
_symmetry.space_group_name_H-M   'P 1'
#
loop_
_entity.id
_entity.type
_entity.pdbx_description
1 polymer ?
#
loop_
_entity_poly.entity_id
_entity_poly.type
_entity_poly.pdbx_seq_one_letter_code
_entity_poly.pdbx_strand_id
1 'polypeptide(L)'
;MRLQTFILPLILFIIPLALATNPTDCSNTPTRDPTTCQCLPGFLEPGYSKRGGGANGCVCPDAENTNLVYNYVNGKKTPLCVCIGDHQIYNTDAQKCECKPGYQSSTYNNHLTCKPPTTSTPCESSTGIQPSGTGGFSGYRKRALNAAIERREMGNDARAVEETLGCKLDEKACEAEGTWTCTDITSSLSSCGGCPGDGVDCGALPGVSQVRCVTGNCVIDTCQRGYVLNYQTNAEGATTTSNVTCVPKHHRPWFMAQGSWQP
;
A
#
# COMPACT_ATOMS: atom_id res chain seq x y z
N MET A 1 87.74 3.14 23.23
CA MET A 1 86.30 3.48 23.32
C MET A 1 85.93 4.29 22.09
N ARG A 2 85.36 3.66 21.06
CA ARG A 2 84.90 4.34 19.84
C ARG A 2 83.38 4.53 19.95
N LEU A 3 82.97 5.79 20.06
CA LEU A 3 81.59 6.23 20.14
C LEU A 3 81.05 6.25 18.70
N GLN A 4 80.19 5.28 18.37
CA GLN A 4 79.64 5.12 17.02
C GLN A 4 78.24 5.73 16.98
N THR A 5 78.18 6.96 16.48
CA THR A 5 76.96 7.77 16.33
C THR A 5 76.14 7.23 15.16
N PHE A 6 75.01 6.58 15.45
CA PHE A 6 74.03 6.20 14.43
C PHE A 6 73.10 7.38 14.17
N ILE A 7 73.24 7.99 12.99
CA ILE A 7 72.35 9.01 12.46
C ILE A 7 71.11 8.28 11.93
N LEU A 8 69.98 8.42 12.63
CA LEU A 8 68.68 8.01 12.09
C LEU A 8 68.26 8.97 10.98
N PRO A 9 67.88 8.48 9.78
CA PRO A 9 67.30 9.34 8.77
C PRO A 9 65.90 9.76 9.23
N LEU A 10 65.73 11.06 9.42
CA LEU A 10 64.46 11.72 9.66
C LEU A 10 63.60 11.55 8.40
N ILE A 11 62.84 10.46 8.31
CA ILE A 11 61.87 10.23 7.24
C ILE A 11 60.71 11.21 7.48
N LEU A 12 60.75 12.31 6.73
CA LEU A 12 59.62 13.23 6.52
C LEU A 12 58.46 12.44 5.90
N PHE A 13 57.57 11.93 6.76
CA PHE A 13 56.22 11.57 6.33
C PHE A 13 55.51 12.86 5.92
N ILE A 14 55.53 13.14 4.62
CA ILE A 14 54.62 14.10 3.99
C ILE A 14 53.23 13.51 4.13
N ILE A 15 52.53 13.85 5.21
CA ILE A 15 51.09 13.59 5.32
C ILE A 15 50.43 14.49 4.29
N PRO A 16 49.78 13.95 3.24
CA PRO A 16 48.99 14.79 2.36
C PRO A 16 47.88 15.40 3.21
N LEU A 17 47.95 16.72 3.42
CA LEU A 17 46.80 17.52 3.82
C LEU A 17 45.78 17.38 2.69
N ALA A 18 44.96 16.34 2.75
CA ALA A 18 43.73 16.27 1.99
C ALA A 18 42.90 17.47 2.45
N LEU A 19 42.75 18.46 1.57
CA LEU A 19 41.78 19.53 1.77
C LEU A 19 40.42 18.84 1.94
N ALA A 20 39.94 18.79 3.18
CA ALA A 20 38.57 18.44 3.49
C ALA A 20 37.71 19.56 2.92
N THR A 21 37.31 19.42 1.66
CA THR A 21 36.18 20.16 1.11
C THR A 21 35.02 19.90 2.06
N ASN A 22 34.44 20.97 2.62
CA ASN A 22 33.30 20.93 3.53
C ASN A 22 32.33 19.84 3.05
N PRO A 23 32.07 18.78 3.84
CA PRO A 23 31.13 17.76 3.45
C PRO A 23 29.81 18.44 3.20
N THR A 24 29.37 18.42 1.94
CA THR A 24 28.01 18.76 1.54
C THR A 24 27.06 18.14 2.55
N ASP A 25 26.24 19.00 3.18
CA ASP A 25 25.31 18.64 4.24
C ASP A 25 24.43 17.44 3.84
N CYS A 26 24.84 16.24 4.24
CA CYS A 26 24.14 14.98 3.96
C CYS A 26 23.03 14.68 4.99
N SER A 27 22.90 15.55 6.01
CA SER A 27 21.96 15.43 7.13
C SER A 27 20.49 15.40 6.68
N ASN A 28 20.19 15.98 5.50
CA ASN A 28 18.84 16.04 4.96
C ASN A 28 18.46 14.84 4.08
N THR A 29 19.37 13.88 3.87
CA THR A 29 19.08 12.69 3.05
C THR A 29 18.75 11.47 3.91
N PRO A 30 17.49 11.02 3.96
CA PRO A 30 17.07 9.89 4.80
C PRO A 30 17.70 8.54 4.41
N THR A 31 18.35 8.45 3.25
CA THR A 31 19.02 7.24 2.75
C THR A 31 20.53 7.19 3.04
N ARG A 32 21.10 8.23 3.66
CA ARG A 32 22.51 8.28 4.07
C ARG A 32 22.65 8.30 5.58
N ASP A 33 23.76 7.75 6.04
CA ASP A 33 24.19 7.91 7.42
C ASP A 33 24.64 9.38 7.65
N PRO A 34 24.13 10.07 8.69
CA PRO A 34 24.39 11.50 8.90
C PRO A 34 25.83 11.81 9.34
N THR A 35 26.61 10.80 9.76
CA THR A 35 27.98 10.98 10.24
C THR A 35 29.02 10.66 9.18
N THR A 36 28.81 9.59 8.42
CA THR A 36 29.74 9.13 7.38
C THR A 36 29.37 9.64 5.99
N CYS A 37 28.14 10.17 5.83
CA CYS A 37 27.53 10.48 4.55
C CYS A 37 27.48 9.28 3.57
N GLN A 38 27.71 8.04 4.01
CA GLN A 38 27.62 6.86 3.17
C GLN A 38 26.16 6.39 3.07
N CYS A 39 25.81 5.71 1.97
CA CYS A 39 24.51 5.06 1.86
C CYS A 39 24.28 4.05 2.99
N LEU A 40 23.07 4.02 3.51
CA LEU A 40 22.66 3.02 4.52
C LEU A 40 22.81 1.59 3.95
N PRO A 41 23.06 0.58 4.81
CA PRO A 41 23.12 -0.81 4.37
C PRO A 41 21.87 -1.20 3.56
N GLY A 42 22.09 -1.82 2.39
CA GLY A 42 21.01 -2.19 1.47
C GLY A 42 20.71 -1.14 0.38
N PHE A 43 21.40 0.00 0.37
CA PHE A 43 21.28 1.01 -0.69
C PHE A 43 22.61 1.21 -1.43
N LEU A 44 22.53 1.58 -2.70
CA LEU A 44 23.69 1.86 -3.55
C LEU A 44 23.85 3.36 -3.76
N GLU A 45 25.09 3.79 -3.92
CA GLU A 45 25.41 5.13 -4.41
C GLU A 45 24.78 5.33 -5.80
N PRO A 46 24.14 6.47 -6.07
CA PRO A 46 23.60 6.73 -7.39
C PRO A 46 24.77 6.76 -8.38
N GLY A 47 24.84 5.77 -9.27
CA GLY A 47 25.62 5.91 -10.49
C GLY A 47 25.09 7.09 -11.30
N TYR A 48 25.83 7.55 -12.31
CA TYR A 48 25.42 8.61 -13.25
C TYR A 48 24.10 8.34 -14.02
N SER A 49 23.37 7.27 -13.71
CA SER A 49 22.18 6.82 -14.42
C SER A 49 20.89 7.44 -13.87
N LYS A 50 20.23 8.18 -14.75
CA LYS A 50 19.01 8.95 -14.53
C LYS A 50 17.79 8.03 -14.39
N ARG A 51 17.31 7.76 -13.19
CA ARG A 51 15.87 7.54 -12.86
C ARG A 51 15.70 7.32 -11.35
N GLY A 52 14.78 8.06 -10.73
CA GLY A 52 14.22 7.73 -9.41
C GLY A 52 14.87 8.38 -8.19
N GLY A 53 16.15 8.69 -8.21
CA GLY A 53 16.81 9.45 -7.13
C GLY A 53 16.92 10.93 -7.48
N GLY A 54 16.47 11.84 -6.60
CA GLY A 54 16.98 13.21 -6.64
C GLY A 54 18.51 13.16 -6.62
N ALA A 55 19.20 14.10 -7.27
CA ALA A 55 20.62 14.03 -7.65
C ALA A 55 21.64 13.64 -6.54
N ASN A 56 21.22 13.56 -5.27
CA ASN A 56 22.06 13.29 -4.10
C ASN A 56 21.60 12.05 -3.27
N GLY A 57 20.53 11.36 -3.64
CA GLY A 57 19.95 10.26 -2.86
C GLY A 57 20.46 8.86 -3.29
N CYS A 58 20.73 7.99 -2.32
CA CYS A 58 21.01 6.58 -2.58
C CYS A 58 19.82 5.87 -3.22
N VAL A 59 20.09 4.87 -4.06
CA VAL A 59 19.09 4.11 -4.82
C VAL A 59 18.99 2.67 -4.33
N CYS A 60 17.85 2.04 -4.60
CA CYS A 60 17.68 0.61 -4.37
C CYS A 60 18.58 -0.19 -5.34
N PRO A 61 19.19 -1.30 -4.92
CA PRO A 61 20.08 -2.11 -5.77
C PRO A 61 19.42 -2.61 -7.07
N ASP A 62 18.13 -2.91 -7.03
CA ASP A 62 17.31 -3.34 -8.17
C ASP A 62 16.42 -2.19 -8.66
N ALA A 63 17.04 -1.05 -9.00
CA ALA A 63 16.33 0.19 -9.34
C ALA A 63 15.38 0.07 -10.56
N GLU A 64 15.55 -0.96 -11.39
CA GLU A 64 14.64 -1.24 -12.51
C GLU A 64 13.31 -1.84 -12.02
N ASN A 65 13.31 -2.61 -10.93
CA ASN A 65 12.11 -3.29 -10.42
C ASN A 65 11.61 -2.74 -9.08
N THR A 66 12.32 -1.78 -8.49
CA THR A 66 11.97 -1.22 -7.18
C THR A 66 11.71 0.28 -7.24
N ASN A 67 10.89 0.73 -6.30
CA ASN A 67 10.67 2.13 -6.01
C ASN A 67 11.10 2.42 -4.56
N LEU A 68 11.70 3.59 -4.34
CA LEU A 68 12.11 4.04 -3.02
C LEU A 68 10.92 4.71 -2.33
N VAL A 69 10.36 4.05 -1.33
CA VAL A 69 9.27 4.55 -0.50
C VAL A 69 9.81 4.91 0.89
N TYR A 70 9.10 5.76 1.62
CA TYR A 70 9.46 6.14 2.97
C TYR A 70 8.36 5.75 3.94
N ASN A 71 8.71 4.97 4.96
CA ASN A 71 7.84 4.66 6.08
C ASN A 71 8.18 5.54 7.29
N TYR A 72 7.17 5.91 8.07
CA TYR A 72 7.37 6.59 9.35
C TYR A 72 7.22 5.57 10.47
N VAL A 73 8.32 5.28 11.16
CA VAL A 73 8.33 4.38 12.31
C VAL A 73 8.80 5.20 13.50
N ASN A 74 7.98 5.32 14.55
CA ASN A 74 8.25 6.13 15.75
C ASN A 74 8.62 7.60 15.42
N GLY A 75 7.90 8.22 14.48
CA GLY A 75 8.18 9.59 14.03
C GLY A 75 9.45 9.76 13.19
N LYS A 76 10.22 8.69 12.94
CA LYS A 76 11.43 8.70 12.11
C LYS A 76 11.12 8.17 10.71
N LYS A 77 11.47 8.97 9.69
CA LYS A 77 11.37 8.61 8.27
C LYS A 77 12.46 7.58 7.93
N THR A 78 12.05 6.39 7.51
CA THR A 78 12.93 5.26 7.18
C THR A 78 12.73 4.89 5.70
N PRO A 79 13.79 4.85 4.89
CA PRO A 79 13.69 4.44 3.49
C PRO A 79 13.43 2.93 3.37
N LEU A 80 12.61 2.55 2.39
CA LEU A 80 12.25 1.17 2.09
C LEU A 80 12.19 0.96 0.57
N CYS A 81 12.84 -0.10 0.08
CA CYS A 81 12.73 -0.54 -1.30
C CYS A 81 11.47 -1.40 -1.47
N VAL A 82 10.57 -1.00 -2.36
CA VAL A 82 9.31 -1.69 -2.63
C VAL A 82 9.27 -2.09 -4.10
N CYS A 83 8.93 -3.34 -4.40
CA CYS A 83 8.83 -3.82 -5.78
C CYS A 83 7.66 -3.15 -6.52
N ILE A 84 7.88 -2.81 -7.79
CA ILE A 84 6.90 -2.07 -8.62
C ILE A 84 5.78 -2.97 -9.11
N GLY A 85 6.07 -4.23 -9.44
CA GLY A 85 5.09 -5.12 -10.08
C GLY A 85 4.28 -5.97 -9.10
N ASP A 86 3.12 -6.42 -9.58
CA ASP A 86 2.20 -7.24 -8.81
C ASP A 86 2.80 -8.61 -8.45
N HIS A 87 2.43 -9.10 -7.27
CA HIS A 87 2.89 -10.37 -6.71
C HIS A 87 4.42 -10.49 -6.59
N GLN A 88 5.10 -9.36 -6.41
CA GLN A 88 6.53 -9.30 -6.11
C GLN A 88 6.78 -9.08 -4.61
N ILE A 89 7.90 -9.59 -4.12
CA ILE A 89 8.43 -9.34 -2.78
C ILE A 89 9.89 -8.92 -2.95
N TYR A 90 10.30 -7.88 -2.22
CA TYR A 90 11.70 -7.48 -2.20
C TYR A 90 12.48 -8.39 -1.26
N ASN A 91 13.43 -9.15 -1.80
CA ASN A 91 14.31 -9.99 -1.01
C ASN A 91 15.50 -9.15 -0.53
N THR A 92 15.57 -8.90 0.78
CA THR A 92 16.62 -8.05 1.38
C THR A 92 18.00 -8.67 1.31
N ASP A 93 18.10 -10.00 1.35
CA ASP A 93 19.38 -10.72 1.34
C ASP A 93 19.96 -10.76 -0.07
N ALA A 94 19.12 -11.02 -1.07
CA ALA A 94 19.49 -11.01 -2.48
C ALA A 94 19.48 -9.60 -3.10
N GLN A 95 18.98 -8.60 -2.36
CA GLN A 95 18.85 -7.20 -2.78
C GLN A 95 18.06 -6.99 -4.09
N LYS A 96 17.10 -7.87 -4.40
CA LYS A 96 16.35 -7.86 -5.66
C LYS A 96 14.87 -8.21 -5.46
N CYS A 97 14.03 -7.82 -6.42
CA CYS A 97 12.64 -8.27 -6.45
C CYS A 97 12.53 -9.72 -6.91
N GLU A 98 11.67 -10.48 -6.24
CA GLU A 98 11.36 -11.87 -6.57
C GLU A 98 9.84 -12.08 -6.59
N CYS A 99 9.38 -13.08 -7.33
CA CYS A 99 7.96 -13.44 -7.34
C CYS A 99 7.57 -14.15 -6.04
N LYS A 100 6.34 -13.89 -5.57
CA LYS A 100 5.72 -14.63 -4.46
C LYS A 100 5.74 -16.14 -4.75
N PRO A 101 5.85 -17.00 -3.71
CA PRO A 101 5.73 -18.45 -3.88
C PRO A 101 4.46 -18.81 -4.67
N GLY A 102 4.62 -19.68 -5.67
CA GLY A 102 3.54 -20.10 -6.56
C GLY A 102 3.44 -19.31 -7.87
N TYR A 103 4.07 -18.13 -7.99
CA TYR A 103 4.10 -17.35 -9.23
C TYR A 103 5.34 -17.69 -10.07
N GLN A 104 5.20 -17.63 -11.39
CA GLN A 104 6.30 -17.81 -12.34
C GLN A 104 6.88 -16.45 -12.73
N SER A 105 8.20 -16.32 -12.61
CA SER A 105 8.93 -15.13 -13.05
C SER A 105 9.05 -15.07 -14.57
N SER A 106 8.69 -13.94 -15.15
CA SER A 106 8.89 -13.61 -16.56
C SER A 106 9.52 -12.23 -16.64
N THR A 107 10.55 -12.07 -17.46
CA THR A 107 11.22 -10.78 -17.64
C THR A 107 10.80 -10.18 -18.98
N TYR A 108 10.29 -8.95 -18.96
CA TYR A 108 9.93 -8.21 -20.17
C TYR A 108 10.54 -6.81 -20.09
N ASN A 109 11.36 -6.44 -21.07
CA ASN A 109 12.10 -5.16 -21.09
C ASN A 109 12.87 -4.89 -19.78
N ASN A 110 13.57 -5.91 -19.27
CA ASN A 110 14.27 -5.92 -17.97
C ASN A 110 13.39 -5.70 -16.72
N HIS A 111 12.07 -5.58 -16.89
CA HIS A 111 11.14 -5.60 -15.77
C HIS A 111 10.71 -7.02 -15.43
N LEU A 112 10.84 -7.39 -14.15
CA LEU A 112 10.26 -8.59 -13.59
C LEU A 112 8.73 -8.47 -13.64
N THR A 113 8.08 -9.52 -14.15
CA THR A 113 6.63 -9.70 -14.17
C THR A 113 6.33 -11.08 -13.60
N CYS A 114 5.42 -11.16 -12.62
CA CYS A 114 5.05 -12.41 -11.98
C CYS A 114 3.68 -12.85 -12.48
N LYS A 115 3.61 -14.03 -13.10
CA LYS A 115 2.35 -14.59 -13.60
C LYS A 115 1.91 -15.77 -12.73
N PRO A 116 0.61 -15.98 -12.52
CA PRO A 116 0.14 -17.20 -11.88
C PRO A 116 0.62 -18.41 -12.70
N PRO A 117 0.81 -19.56 -12.06
CA PRO A 117 1.32 -20.74 -12.75
C PRO A 117 0.29 -21.11 -13.82
N THR A 118 0.71 -21.11 -15.09
CA THR A 118 -0.09 -21.71 -16.15
C THR A 118 -0.13 -23.21 -15.89
N THR A 119 -1.12 -23.66 -15.12
CA THR A 119 -1.61 -25.04 -15.21
C THR A 119 -2.14 -25.23 -16.62
N SER A 120 -1.23 -25.47 -17.56
CA SER A 120 -1.53 -25.97 -18.87
C SER A 120 -2.04 -27.41 -18.70
N THR A 121 -3.33 -27.54 -18.40
CA THR A 121 -4.07 -28.66 -18.97
C THR A 121 -3.95 -28.47 -20.49
N PRO A 122 -3.37 -29.40 -21.25
CA PRO A 122 -3.30 -29.26 -22.69
C PRO A 122 -4.72 -29.36 -23.23
N CYS A 123 -5.34 -28.22 -23.54
CA CYS A 123 -6.47 -28.19 -24.43
C CYS A 123 -5.94 -28.56 -25.82
N GLU A 124 -6.10 -29.81 -26.20
CA GLU A 124 -6.00 -30.22 -27.59
C GLU A 124 -6.86 -29.29 -28.45
N SER A 125 -6.17 -28.62 -29.36
CA SER A 125 -6.76 -27.90 -30.47
C SER A 125 -7.63 -28.85 -31.28
N SER A 126 -8.95 -28.82 -31.06
CA SER A 126 -9.91 -29.20 -32.09
C SER A 126 -10.47 -27.92 -32.72
N THR A 127 -9.88 -27.55 -33.85
CA THR A 127 -10.58 -26.87 -34.95
C THR A 127 -11.93 -27.54 -35.18
N GLY A 128 -13.03 -26.79 -35.05
CA GLY A 128 -14.31 -27.26 -35.53
C GLY A 128 -15.54 -26.60 -34.93
N ILE A 129 -16.11 -25.67 -35.71
CA ILE A 129 -17.55 -25.44 -35.85
C ILE A 129 -18.24 -24.73 -34.67
N GLN A 130 -18.63 -23.47 -34.92
CA GLN A 130 -19.73 -22.81 -34.22
C GLN A 130 -20.99 -23.70 -34.27
N PRO A 131 -21.75 -23.75 -33.17
CA PRO A 131 -23.18 -23.62 -33.32
C PRO A 131 -23.70 -22.48 -32.46
N SER A 132 -24.43 -21.58 -33.12
CA SER A 132 -25.55 -20.86 -32.52
C SER A 132 -26.45 -21.89 -31.84
N GLY A 133 -26.30 -22.05 -30.53
CA GLY A 133 -26.96 -23.10 -29.74
C GLY A 133 -27.53 -22.51 -28.46
N THR A 134 -28.74 -21.97 -28.58
CA THR A 134 -29.59 -21.54 -27.48
C THR A 134 -30.02 -22.78 -26.69
N GLY A 135 -29.45 -23.00 -25.51
CA GLY A 135 -29.94 -24.01 -24.54
C GLY A 135 -28.85 -24.93 -23.99
N GLY A 136 -28.56 -24.82 -22.68
CA GLY A 136 -27.77 -25.83 -21.94
C GLY A 136 -26.61 -25.32 -21.06
N PHE A 137 -26.41 -24.01 -20.89
CA PHE A 137 -25.21 -23.41 -20.26
C PHE A 137 -25.14 -23.39 -18.72
N SER A 138 -26.03 -24.10 -18.00
CA SER A 138 -26.12 -23.97 -16.54
C SER A 138 -24.97 -24.69 -15.77
N GLY A 139 -24.53 -25.86 -16.25
CA GLY A 139 -23.57 -26.71 -15.50
C GLY A 139 -22.11 -26.24 -15.54
N TYR A 140 -21.67 -25.63 -16.65
CA TYR A 140 -20.28 -25.18 -16.80
C TYR A 140 -20.00 -23.91 -15.99
N ARG A 141 -20.95 -22.96 -15.96
CA ARG A 141 -20.82 -21.74 -15.15
C ARG A 141 -20.74 -22.04 -13.66
N LYS A 142 -21.51 -23.02 -13.17
CA LYS A 142 -21.48 -23.40 -11.75
C LYS A 142 -20.11 -23.95 -11.32
N ARG A 143 -19.48 -24.78 -12.16
CA ARG A 143 -18.12 -25.30 -11.87
C ARG A 143 -17.06 -24.19 -11.88
N ALA A 144 -17.13 -23.27 -12.83
CA ALA A 144 -16.22 -22.12 -12.86
C ALA A 144 -16.38 -21.22 -11.63
N LEU A 145 -17.62 -20.96 -11.19
CA LEU A 145 -17.90 -20.15 -10.01
C LEU A 145 -17.36 -20.79 -8.73
N ASN A 146 -17.58 -22.10 -8.52
CA ASN A 146 -17.05 -22.79 -7.35
C ASN A 146 -15.51 -22.73 -7.27
N ALA A 147 -14.82 -22.93 -8.40
CA ALA A 147 -13.36 -22.81 -8.45
C ALA A 147 -12.89 -21.37 -8.17
N ALA A 148 -13.68 -20.36 -8.55
CA ALA A 148 -13.38 -18.96 -8.24
C ALA A 148 -13.55 -18.64 -6.75
N ILE A 149 -14.57 -19.21 -6.11
CA ILE A 149 -14.80 -19.08 -4.66
C ILE A 149 -13.60 -19.66 -3.90
N GLU A 150 -13.17 -20.88 -4.23
CA GLU A 150 -12.00 -21.52 -3.62
C GLU A 150 -10.72 -20.66 -3.75
N ARG A 151 -10.48 -20.06 -4.93
CA ARG A 151 -9.32 -19.18 -5.15
C ARG A 151 -9.35 -17.91 -4.28
N ARG A 152 -10.54 -17.34 -4.06
CA ARG A 152 -10.73 -16.19 -3.17
C ARG A 152 -10.48 -16.58 -1.71
N GLU A 153 -11.05 -17.69 -1.26
CA GLU A 153 -10.92 -18.17 0.12
C GLU A 153 -9.46 -18.49 0.48
N MET A 154 -8.68 -19.01 -0.46
CA MET A 154 -7.25 -19.24 -0.29
C MET A 154 -6.41 -17.95 -0.33
N GLY A 155 -7.00 -16.80 -0.65
CA GLY A 155 -6.29 -15.52 -0.78
C GLY A 155 -5.36 -15.44 -2.01
N ASN A 156 -5.49 -16.38 -2.95
CA ASN A 156 -4.68 -16.40 -4.17
C ASN A 156 -5.12 -15.32 -5.15
N ASP A 157 -6.42 -15.03 -5.19
CA ASP A 157 -7.01 -14.03 -6.08
C ASP A 157 -8.28 -13.45 -5.43
N ALA A 158 -8.16 -12.23 -4.90
CA ALA A 158 -9.26 -11.55 -4.24
C ALA A 158 -10.45 -11.27 -5.18
N ARG A 159 -10.20 -11.18 -6.49
CA ARG A 159 -11.18 -10.80 -7.52
C ARG A 159 -11.67 -11.96 -8.40
N ALA A 160 -11.26 -13.20 -8.10
CA ALA A 160 -11.60 -14.38 -8.90
C ALA A 160 -13.11 -14.53 -9.17
N VAL A 161 -13.94 -14.27 -8.16
CA VAL A 161 -15.40 -14.41 -8.25
C VAL A 161 -16.00 -13.28 -9.09
N GLU A 162 -15.54 -12.04 -8.93
CA GLU A 162 -15.96 -10.91 -9.77
C GLU A 162 -15.67 -11.17 -11.24
N GLU A 163 -14.46 -11.61 -11.57
CA GLU A 163 -14.06 -11.88 -12.94
C GLU A 163 -14.93 -12.98 -13.57
N THR A 164 -15.26 -14.00 -12.78
CA THR A 164 -16.09 -15.13 -13.24
C THR A 164 -17.54 -14.71 -13.47
N LEU A 165 -18.06 -13.80 -12.65
CA LEU A 165 -19.42 -13.26 -12.78
C LEU A 165 -19.50 -12.09 -13.79
N GLY A 166 -18.37 -11.50 -14.16
CA GLY A 166 -18.30 -10.31 -15.00
C GLY A 166 -18.67 -9.03 -14.27
N CYS A 167 -18.40 -8.94 -12.96
CA CYS A 167 -18.59 -7.72 -12.19
C CYS A 167 -17.62 -6.62 -12.65
N LYS A 168 -18.04 -5.36 -12.54
CA LYS A 168 -17.20 -4.20 -12.87
C LYS A 168 -16.11 -3.96 -11.83
N LEU A 169 -15.20 -3.03 -12.12
CA LEU A 169 -14.07 -2.70 -11.24
C LEU A 169 -14.53 -2.18 -9.86
N ASP A 170 -15.65 -1.45 -9.84
CA ASP A 170 -16.32 -0.82 -8.70
C ASP A 170 -17.38 -1.71 -8.01
N GLU A 171 -17.61 -2.91 -8.54
CA GLU A 171 -18.52 -3.88 -7.98
C GLU A 171 -17.75 -5.03 -7.29
N LYS A 172 -18.31 -5.55 -6.22
CA LYS A 172 -17.84 -6.74 -5.50
C LYS A 172 -18.88 -7.85 -5.62
N ALA A 173 -18.43 -9.07 -5.84
CA ALA A 173 -19.28 -10.25 -5.83
C ALA A 173 -19.62 -10.61 -4.39
N CYS A 174 -20.91 -10.50 -4.05
CA CYS A 174 -21.47 -10.75 -2.72
C CYS A 174 -22.44 -11.92 -2.77
N GLU A 175 -22.35 -12.80 -1.78
CA GLU A 175 -23.29 -13.90 -1.61
C GLU A 175 -24.47 -13.46 -0.76
N ALA A 176 -25.68 -13.68 -1.28
CA ALA A 176 -26.93 -13.50 -0.55
C ALA A 176 -27.80 -14.74 -0.80
N GLU A 177 -28.19 -15.43 0.26
CA GLU A 177 -29.08 -16.60 0.20
C GLU A 177 -28.60 -17.68 -0.79
N GLY A 178 -27.28 -17.92 -0.85
CA GLY A 178 -26.67 -18.90 -1.75
C GLY A 178 -26.58 -18.47 -3.22
N THR A 179 -26.89 -17.21 -3.53
CA THR A 179 -26.74 -16.63 -4.87
C THR A 179 -25.71 -15.51 -4.84
N TRP A 180 -24.79 -15.54 -5.80
CA TRP A 180 -23.78 -14.50 -5.95
C TRP A 180 -24.27 -13.38 -6.88
N THR A 181 -24.13 -12.15 -6.43
CA THR A 181 -24.53 -10.96 -7.19
C THR A 181 -23.44 -9.89 -7.13
N CYS A 182 -23.27 -9.14 -8.21
CA CYS A 182 -22.36 -7.99 -8.23
C CYS A 182 -23.04 -6.82 -7.51
N THR A 183 -22.42 -6.34 -6.45
CA THR A 183 -22.89 -5.22 -5.63
C THR A 183 -21.90 -4.06 -5.76
N ASP A 184 -22.37 -2.87 -6.10
CA ASP A 184 -21.53 -1.67 -6.08
C ASP A 184 -21.14 -1.36 -4.63
N ILE A 185 -19.84 -1.38 -4.34
CA ILE A 185 -19.29 -1.09 -3.01
C ILE A 185 -18.69 0.30 -2.90
N THR A 186 -18.66 1.05 -4.00
CA THR A 186 -18.01 2.36 -4.08
C THR A 186 -18.97 3.52 -3.92
N SER A 187 -20.23 3.36 -4.37
CA SER A 187 -21.25 4.40 -4.35
C SER A 187 -22.54 4.01 -3.63
N SER A 188 -22.77 2.70 -3.42
CA SER A 188 -23.95 2.23 -2.70
C SER A 188 -23.89 2.59 -1.21
N LEU A 189 -24.99 3.12 -0.69
CA LEU A 189 -25.11 3.49 0.73
C LEU A 189 -25.21 2.27 1.65
N SER A 190 -25.90 1.21 1.24
CA SER A 190 -26.17 0.03 2.07
C SER A 190 -25.02 -0.97 2.11
N SER A 191 -24.06 -0.84 1.19
CA SER A 191 -22.98 -1.79 0.97
C SER A 191 -21.64 -1.05 0.78
N CYS A 192 -21.47 0.08 1.49
CA CYS A 192 -20.31 0.91 1.28
C CYS A 192 -19.04 0.21 1.80
N GLY A 193 -18.06 0.04 0.92
CA GLY A 193 -16.76 -0.58 1.24
C GLY A 193 -16.79 -2.12 1.30
N GLY A 194 -17.94 -2.76 1.16
CA GLY A 194 -18.02 -4.22 1.29
C GLY A 194 -19.40 -4.81 1.00
N CYS A 195 -19.48 -6.14 1.08
CA CYS A 195 -20.75 -6.85 0.94
C CYS A 195 -21.66 -6.61 2.16
N PRO A 196 -22.98 -6.77 2.05
CA PRO A 196 -23.88 -6.68 3.20
C PRO A 196 -23.38 -7.56 4.37
N GLY A 197 -23.16 -6.97 5.53
CA GLY A 197 -22.59 -7.63 6.72
C GLY A 197 -21.10 -7.34 6.96
N ASP A 198 -20.31 -7.17 5.89
CA ASP A 198 -18.91 -6.75 5.96
C ASP A 198 -18.74 -5.23 5.74
N GLY A 199 -19.56 -4.68 4.84
CA GLY A 199 -19.61 -3.25 4.51
C GLY A 199 -20.42 -2.46 5.52
N VAL A 200 -20.33 -1.13 5.41
CA VAL A 200 -21.05 -0.21 6.29
C VAL A 200 -22.29 0.30 5.56
N ASP A 201 -23.46 0.18 6.20
CA ASP A 201 -24.64 0.91 5.78
C ASP A 201 -24.53 2.36 6.26
N CYS A 202 -24.06 3.23 5.36
CA CYS A 202 -23.90 4.65 5.66
C CYS A 202 -25.22 5.33 6.03
N GLY A 203 -26.35 4.84 5.49
CA GLY A 203 -27.67 5.41 5.75
C GLY A 203 -28.22 5.08 7.14
N ALA A 204 -27.74 4.00 7.75
CA ALA A 204 -28.11 3.58 9.10
C ALA A 204 -27.33 4.31 10.22
N LEU A 205 -26.40 5.22 9.87
CA LEU A 205 -25.59 5.94 10.85
C LEU A 205 -26.45 6.88 11.71
N PRO A 206 -26.27 6.88 13.05
CA PRO A 206 -27.13 7.64 13.94
C PRO A 206 -26.92 9.15 13.80
N GLY A 207 -28.03 9.90 13.73
CA GLY A 207 -28.01 11.36 13.66
C GLY A 207 -27.52 11.94 12.34
N VAL A 208 -27.36 11.12 11.30
CA VAL A 208 -26.95 11.54 9.95
C VAL A 208 -28.18 11.99 9.15
N SER A 209 -28.05 13.12 8.45
CA SER A 209 -29.10 13.64 7.56
C SER A 209 -28.75 13.43 6.10
N GLN A 210 -27.50 13.67 5.72
CA GLN A 210 -27.01 13.44 4.37
C GLN A 210 -25.63 12.79 4.43
N VAL A 211 -25.47 11.72 3.67
CA VAL A 211 -24.27 10.90 3.62
C VAL A 211 -24.12 10.31 2.22
N ARG A 212 -22.88 10.09 1.82
CA ARG A 212 -22.53 9.48 0.54
C ARG A 212 -21.48 8.41 0.76
N CYS A 213 -21.53 7.34 -0.03
CA CYS A 213 -20.41 6.43 -0.16
C CYS A 213 -19.47 6.95 -1.23
N VAL A 214 -18.20 7.14 -0.90
CA VAL A 214 -17.17 7.58 -1.84
C VAL A 214 -16.00 6.64 -1.72
N THR A 215 -15.70 5.89 -2.78
CA THR A 215 -14.56 4.95 -2.82
C THR A 215 -14.57 3.95 -1.64
N GLY A 216 -15.77 3.49 -1.27
CA GLY A 216 -15.95 2.54 -0.18
C GLY A 216 -15.88 3.13 1.23
N ASN A 217 -15.92 4.46 1.36
CA ASN A 217 -15.93 5.14 2.65
C ASN A 217 -17.19 6.00 2.79
N CYS A 218 -17.83 5.94 3.97
CA CYS A 218 -18.96 6.80 4.30
C CYS A 218 -18.46 8.23 4.57
N VAL A 219 -18.93 9.19 3.77
CA VAL A 219 -18.67 10.61 3.93
C VAL A 219 -19.96 11.29 4.39
N ILE A 220 -19.99 11.75 5.63
CA ILE A 220 -21.14 12.48 6.20
C ILE A 220 -21.07 13.94 5.76
N ASP A 221 -22.05 14.39 4.97
CA ASP A 221 -22.16 15.78 4.53
C ASP A 221 -22.88 16.63 5.59
N THR A 222 -24.00 16.15 6.14
CA THR A 222 -24.79 16.88 7.13
C THR A 222 -25.38 15.97 8.20
N CYS A 223 -25.45 16.49 9.44
CA CYS A 223 -26.11 15.84 10.57
C CYS A 223 -27.56 16.33 10.72
N GLN A 224 -28.41 15.51 11.32
CA GLN A 224 -29.78 15.87 11.69
C GLN A 224 -29.81 17.02 12.70
N ARG A 225 -30.95 17.71 12.79
CA ARG A 225 -31.14 18.77 13.77
C ARG A 225 -30.93 18.23 15.19
N GLY A 226 -30.10 18.92 15.97
CA GLY A 226 -29.72 18.48 17.33
C GLY A 226 -28.44 17.66 17.38
N TYR A 227 -27.82 17.36 16.25
CA TYR A 227 -26.50 16.73 16.14
C TYR A 227 -25.48 17.71 15.57
N VAL A 228 -24.21 17.48 15.90
CA VAL A 228 -23.06 18.20 15.35
C VAL A 228 -22.02 17.19 14.87
N LEU A 229 -21.31 17.58 13.82
CA LEU A 229 -20.30 16.75 13.20
C LEU A 229 -19.03 16.77 14.07
N ASN A 230 -18.60 15.59 14.50
CA ASN A 230 -17.44 15.38 15.36
C ASN A 230 -16.32 14.71 14.55
N TYR A 231 -15.18 15.38 14.48
CA TYR A 231 -13.98 14.85 13.85
C TYR A 231 -13.14 14.19 14.94
N GLN A 232 -13.13 12.87 15.00
CA GLN A 232 -12.20 12.18 15.88
C GLN A 232 -10.79 12.28 15.29
N THR A 233 -9.95 13.11 15.88
CA THR A 233 -8.51 13.06 15.63
C THR A 233 -7.95 11.90 16.44
N ASN A 234 -7.68 10.77 15.79
CA ASN A 234 -6.92 9.70 16.43
C ASN A 234 -5.57 10.29 16.89
N ALA A 235 -5.17 10.04 18.13
CA ALA A 235 -4.05 10.70 18.82
C ALA A 235 -2.65 10.39 18.24
N GLU A 236 -2.58 9.77 17.06
CA GLU A 236 -1.35 9.34 16.39
C GLU A 236 -1.10 10.12 15.10
N GLY A 237 -1.29 11.44 15.10
CA GLY A 237 -0.70 12.38 14.11
C GLY A 237 -1.00 12.15 12.62
N ALA A 238 -1.78 11.14 12.27
CA ALA A 238 -2.21 10.81 10.93
C ALA A 238 -3.65 11.30 10.79
N THR A 239 -3.82 12.35 9.99
CA THR A 239 -5.12 12.85 9.55
C THR A 239 -5.77 11.85 8.60
N THR A 240 -6.11 10.65 9.10
CA THR A 240 -6.95 9.72 8.34
C THR A 240 -8.39 10.17 8.58
N THR A 241 -8.98 10.76 7.55
CA THR A 241 -10.32 11.37 7.48
C THR A 241 -11.48 10.38 7.71
N SER A 242 -11.24 9.26 8.39
CA SER A 242 -12.12 8.08 8.33
C SER A 242 -13.22 8.09 9.39
N ASN A 243 -13.06 8.84 10.49
CA ASN A 243 -13.95 8.72 11.66
C ASN A 243 -14.70 10.04 11.91
N VAL A 244 -15.52 10.44 10.94
CA VAL A 244 -16.50 11.52 11.11
C VAL A 244 -17.79 10.92 11.65
N THR A 245 -18.32 11.46 12.75
CA THR A 245 -19.58 10.98 13.35
C THR A 245 -20.49 12.14 13.71
N CYS A 246 -21.80 11.94 13.65
CA CYS A 246 -22.77 12.90 14.18
C CYS A 246 -23.00 12.60 15.67
N VAL A 247 -22.57 13.51 16.54
CA VAL A 247 -22.82 13.42 17.98
C VAL A 247 -23.93 14.38 18.39
N PRO A 248 -24.77 14.04 19.37
CA PRO A 248 -25.75 15.00 19.90
C PRO A 248 -25.05 16.29 20.31
N LYS A 249 -25.57 17.43 19.88
CA LYS A 249 -25.12 18.74 20.36
C LYS A 249 -25.36 18.71 21.86
N HIS A 250 -24.28 18.68 22.66
CA HIS A 250 -24.41 18.75 24.10
C HIS A 250 -25.26 19.99 24.43
N HIS A 251 -26.52 19.76 24.81
CA HIS A 251 -27.28 20.73 25.55
C HIS A 251 -26.53 20.85 26.87
N ARG A 252 -25.61 21.80 26.98
CA ARG A 252 -25.19 22.27 28.30
C ARG A 252 -26.51 22.57 29.02
N PRO A 253 -26.83 21.89 30.13
CA PRO A 253 -28.03 22.21 30.87
C PRO A 253 -27.93 23.69 31.21
N TRP A 254 -28.88 24.47 30.72
CA TRP A 254 -28.97 25.90 30.97
C TRP A 254 -29.16 26.24 32.46
N PHE A 255 -29.30 25.21 33.31
CA PHE A 255 -29.47 25.28 34.76
C PHE A 255 -28.22 25.60 35.59
N MET A 256 -27.04 25.83 35.01
CA MET A 256 -25.87 26.32 35.78
C MET A 256 -25.77 27.86 35.86
N ALA A 257 -26.78 28.60 35.39
CA ALA A 257 -26.80 30.07 35.40
C ALA A 257 -27.76 30.67 36.46
N GLN A 258 -28.01 29.97 37.57
CA GLN A 258 -28.72 30.55 38.72
C GLN A 258 -28.02 30.21 40.03
N GLY A 259 -27.40 31.21 40.66
CA GLY A 259 -27.29 31.23 42.13
C GLY A 259 -25.89 31.33 42.73
N SER A 260 -25.31 32.54 42.71
CA SER A 260 -24.62 33.07 43.91
C SER A 260 -24.61 34.60 43.88
N TRP A 261 -25.78 35.21 44.06
CA TRP A 261 -25.85 36.49 44.76
C TRP A 261 -25.65 36.18 46.24
N GLN A 262 -24.47 36.51 46.77
CA GLN A 262 -24.29 36.65 48.22
C GLN A 262 -24.33 38.15 48.56
N PRO A 263 -25.06 38.53 49.62
CA PRO A 263 -25.19 39.92 50.08
C PRO A 263 -23.88 40.50 50.62
#